data_AF-A0A4S4BCP6-F1
#
_entry.id   AF-A0A4S4BCP6-F1
#
_cell.length_a   1.000
_cell.length_b   1.000
_cell.length_c   1.000
_cell.angle_alpha   90.00
_cell.angle_beta   90.00
_cell.angle_gamma   90.00
#
_symmetry.space_group_name_H-M   'P 1'
#
loop_
_entity.id
_entity.type
_entity.pdbx_description
1 polymer ?
#
loop_
_entity_poly.entity_id
_entity_poly.type
_entity_poly.pdbx_seq_one_letter_code
_entity_poly.pdbx_strand_id
1 'polypeptide(L)' 'MLKPSSAMNRTVLDWVDVRPEQAIMINDHTHHAEAARSVGLHAVPYEGADQWRSGLPTSGVLSL' A
#
# COMPACT_ATOMS: atom_id res chain seq x y z
N MET A 1 10.84 16.52 -9.38
CA MET A 1 10.25 15.17 -9.38
C MET A 1 9.19 15.15 -8.31
N LEU A 2 7.92 14.97 -8.67
CA LEU A 2 6.84 15.00 -7.70
C LEU A 2 6.42 13.57 -7.34
N LYS A 3 6.26 13.33 -6.04
CA LYS A 3 5.42 12.25 -5.54
C LYS A 3 4.01 12.41 -6.15
N PRO A 4 3.35 11.33 -6.59
CA PRO A 4 3.82 9.95 -6.67
C PRO A 4 4.34 9.58 -8.06
N SER A 5 5.49 8.91 -8.07
CA SER A 5 5.92 8.13 -9.23
C SER A 5 5.99 6.67 -8.82
N SER A 6 5.45 5.79 -9.65
CA SER A 6 5.59 4.33 -9.55
C SER A 6 7.03 3.86 -9.26
N ALA A 7 8.03 4.63 -9.69
CA ALA A 7 9.44 4.43 -9.36
C ALA A 7 9.74 4.33 -7.86
N MET A 8 9.10 5.14 -6.99
CA MET A 8 9.33 5.05 -5.55
C MET A 8 8.86 3.72 -4.97
N ASN A 9 7.70 3.23 -5.44
CA ASN A 9 7.20 1.93 -4.99
C ASN A 9 8.14 0.80 -5.40
N ARG A 10 8.69 0.84 -6.63
CA ARG A 10 9.70 -0.14 -7.07
C ARG A 10 10.97 -0.08 -6.23
N THR A 11 11.49 1.12 -5.99
CA THR A 11 12.69 1.30 -5.15
C THR A 11 12.49 0.75 -3.75
N VAL A 12 11.34 1.00 -3.12
CA VAL A 12 11.06 0.47 -1.77
C VAL A 12 10.97 -1.05 -1.80
N LEU A 13 10.29 -1.64 -2.79
CA LEU A 13 10.19 -3.10 -2.95
C LEU A 13 11.57 -3.74 -3.11
N ASP A 14 12.45 -3.15 -3.91
CA ASP A 14 13.83 -3.60 -4.10
C ASP A 14 14.63 -3.52 -2.78
N TRP A 15 14.42 -2.48 -1.97
CA TRP A 15 15.13 -2.31 -0.69
C TRP A 15 14.70 -3.31 0.37
N VAL A 16 13.43 -3.71 0.39
CA VAL A 16 12.90 -4.65 1.40
C VAL A 16 12.87 -6.09 0.91
N ASP A 17 13.29 -6.36 -0.33
CA ASP A 17 13.35 -7.68 -0.97
C ASP A 17 12.02 -8.45 -0.90
N VAL A 18 10.92 -7.79 -1.29
CA VAL A 18 9.59 -8.42 -1.37
C VAL A 18 8.99 -8.22 -2.76
N ARG A 19 8.21 -9.22 -3.20
CA ARG A 19 7.40 -9.07 -4.42
C ARG A 19 6.22 -8.11 -4.17
N PRO A 20 5.72 -7.40 -5.19
CA PRO A 20 4.58 -6.49 -5.04
C PRO A 20 3.36 -7.12 -4.36
N GLU A 21 3.07 -8.40 -4.62
CA GLU A 21 1.93 -9.12 -4.08
C GLU A 21 2.08 -9.45 -2.58
N GLN A 22 3.28 -9.26 -2.01
CA GLN A 22 3.58 -9.51 -0.60
C GLN A 22 3.52 -8.23 0.25
N ALA A 23 3.22 -7.08 -0.35
CA ALA A 23 3.21 -5.79 0.31
C ALA A 23 1.90 -5.02 0.08
N ILE A 24 1.54 -4.20 1.06
CA ILE A 24 0.35 -3.35 1.01
C ILE A 24 0.79 -1.89 1.21
N MET A 25 0.42 -1.04 0.26
CA MET A 25 0.50 0.42 0.39
C MET A 25 -0.71 0.95 1.16
N ILE A 26 -0.44 1.71 2.21
CA ILE A 26 -1.46 2.39 3.02
C ILE A 26 -1.25 3.88 2.86
N ASN A 27 -2.27 4.59 2.35
CA ASN A 27 -2.14 6.03 2.16
C ASN A 27 -3.49 6.74 2.17
N ASP A 28 -3.53 7.93 2.75
CA ASP A 28 -4.70 8.81 2.81
C ASP A 28 -5.00 9.54 1.49
N HIS A 29 -4.04 9.56 0.57
CA HIS A 29 -4.23 10.13 -0.75
C HIS A 29 -4.43 9.05 -1.84
N THR A 30 -5.57 9.12 -2.53
CA THR A 30 -5.98 8.15 -3.56
C THR A 30 -4.96 7.97 -4.69
N HIS A 31 -4.36 9.06 -5.16
CA HIS A 31 -3.36 9.03 -6.23
C HIS A 31 -2.08 8.25 -5.86
N HIS A 32 -1.75 8.12 -4.57
CA HIS A 32 -0.66 7.24 -4.12
C HIS A 32 -1.06 5.75 -4.22
N ALA A 33 -2.33 5.42 -3.90
CA ALA A 33 -2.85 4.07 -4.01
C ALA A 33 -2.92 3.62 -5.48
N GLU A 34 -3.29 4.51 -6.40
CA GLU A 34 -3.26 4.24 -7.84
C GLU A 34 -1.83 3.98 -8.35
N ALA A 35 -0.87 4.82 -7.96
CA ALA A 35 0.53 4.62 -8.31
C ALA A 35 1.10 3.29 -7.76
N ALA A 36 0.67 2.86 -6.57
CA ALA A 36 1.03 1.56 -6.01
C ALA A 36 0.42 0.40 -6.82
N ARG A 37 -0.88 0.44 -7.11
CA ARG A 37 -1.54 -0.58 -7.94
C ARG A 37 -0.90 -0.71 -9.32
N SER A 38 -0.42 0.39 -9.91
CA SER A 38 0.26 0.37 -11.21
C SER A 38 1.56 -0.45 -11.24
N VAL A 39 2.13 -0.79 -10.07
CA VAL A 39 3.32 -1.64 -9.96
C VAL A 39 3.05 -3.02 -9.34
N GLY A 40 1.77 -3.40 -9.20
CA GLY A 40 1.36 -4.71 -8.67
C GLY A 40 1.15 -4.76 -7.16
N LEU A 41 1.30 -3.65 -6.44
CA LEU A 41 1.03 -3.60 -5.01
C LEU A 41 -0.48 -3.70 -4.73
N HIS A 42 -0.81 -4.39 -3.64
CA HIS A 42 -2.08 -4.13 -2.97
C HIS A 42 -2.05 -2.70 -2.39
N ALA A 43 -3.17 -1.98 -2.46
CA ALA A 43 -3.24 -0.63 -1.91
C ALA A 43 -4.60 -0.34 -1.29
N VAL A 44 -4.60 0.26 -0.10
CA VAL A 44 -5.78 0.58 0.70
C VAL A 44 -5.74 2.08 1.07
N PRO A 45 -6.77 2.86 0.69
CA PRO A 45 -6.93 4.22 1.17
C PRO A 45 -7.10 4.27 2.69
N TYR A 46 -6.41 5.18 3.37
CA TYR A 46 -6.55 5.42 4.81
C TYR A 46 -7.50 6.58 5.06
N GLU A 47 -8.64 6.32 5.69
CA GLU A 47 -9.64 7.35 6.03
C GLU A 47 -9.70 7.61 7.55
N GLY A 48 -9.16 6.71 8.36
CA GLY A 48 -9.12 6.84 9.82
C GLY A 48 -9.01 5.49 10.53
N ALA A 49 -8.77 5.55 11.84
CA ALA A 49 -8.56 4.34 12.65
C ALA A 49 -9.79 3.42 12.67
N ASP A 50 -11.01 3.95 12.57
CA ASP A 50 -12.24 3.16 12.65
C ASP A 50 -12.49 2.34 11.37
N GLN A 51 -12.20 2.91 10.20
CA GLN A 51 -12.14 2.19 8.93
C GLN A 51 -11.12 1.03 9.01
N TRP A 52 -9.96 1.29 9.62
CA TRP A 52 -8.89 0.31 9.74
C TRP A 52 -9.24 -0.84 10.68
N ARG A 53 -9.79 -0.55 11.85
CA ARG A 53 -10.18 -1.58 12.83
C ARG A 53 -11.29 -2.50 12.31
N SER A 54 -12.18 -2.00 11.47
CA SER A 54 -13.26 -2.79 10.88
C SER A 54 -12.82 -3.63 9.67
N GLY A 55 -11.84 -3.16 8.89
CA GLY A 55 -11.40 -3.82 7.64
C GLY A 55 -10.12 -4.65 7.70
N LEU A 56 -9.21 -4.37 8.64
CA LEU A 56 -7.93 -5.08 8.79
C LEU A 56 -8.05 -6.60 9.02
N PRO A 57 -8.96 -7.10 9.88
CA PRO A 57 -9.05 -8.53 10.17
C PRO A 57 -9.36 -9.38 8.94
N THR A 58 -10.04 -8.81 7.94
CA THR A 58 -10.46 -9.52 6.72
C THR A 58 -9.35 -9.66 5.69
N SER A 59 -8.26 -8.88 5.82
CA SER A 59 -7.15 -8.85 4.86
C SER A 59 -6.01 -9.81 5.18
N GLY A 60 -6.02 -10.47 6.35
CA GLY A 60 -4.96 -11.39 6.79
C GLY A 60 -3.64 -10.71 7.21
N VAL A 61 -3.62 -9.37 7.25
CA VAL A 61 -2.42 -8.54 7.49
C VAL A 61 -2.06 -8.42 8.96
N LEU A 62 -3.03 -8.60 9.85
CA LEU A 62 -2.85 -8.57 11.30
C LEU A 62 -3.68 -9.69 11.92
N SER A 63 -3.12 -10.89 12.02
CA SER A 63 -3.51 -11.82 13.07
C SER A 63 -2.67 -11.46 14.30
N LEU A 64 -3.21 -10.61 15.17
CA LEU A 64 -2.78 -10.49 16.57
C LEU A 64 -3.80 -11.22 17.44
#